data_AF-A0A7I9XUY3-F1
#
_entry.id   AF-A0A7I9XUY3-F1
#
_cell.length_a   1.000
_cell.length_b   1.000
_cell.length_c   1.000
_cell.angle_alpha   90.00
_cell.angle_beta   90.00
_cell.angle_gamma   90.00
#
_symmetry.space_group_name_H-M   'P 1'
#
loop_
_entity.id
_entity.type
_entity.pdbx_description
1 polymer ?
#
loop_
_entity_poly.entity_id
_entity_poly.type
_entity_poly.pdbx_seq_one_letter_code
_entity_poly.pdbx_strand_id
1 'polypeptide(L)'
;MHNSNRIMAQIRWTVRSVVLLLRVASGHPSVLWHYFTDNVRYRLVKLGVLSGVAKHVAEVRAGFAAHAAQGQFKINFFDSDDWNIVLWCLTFSRIFNREDPVRILEIGSWEGRSTLFLLTYFTNGHLTAVDPWADRDDNEYKVTKESREREARFERNLAPCAARLTKRKGSSLQVLPQLLDEQQEFDVIYVDGSHFADDVLTDGINAWRLLKRGGILIFDDLLWACYPRMRANPAWAINLFMKYHSGEYRILGASYQMILQKKITSTDHESADLAAFQFARATVATN
;
A
#
# COMPACT_ATOMS: atom_id res chain seq x y z
N MET A 1 -22.02 6.90 -27.05
CA MET A 1 -23.33 7.12 -26.39
C MET A 1 -23.29 6.48 -25.01
N HIS A 2 -23.50 7.32 -24.00
CA HIS A 2 -23.79 7.06 -22.59
C HIS A 2 -23.70 5.61 -22.05
N ASN A 3 -22.75 5.37 -21.15
CA ASN A 3 -23.10 4.77 -19.87
C ASN A 3 -22.14 5.25 -18.75
N SER A 4 -22.18 6.55 -18.47
CA SER A 4 -21.73 7.11 -17.21
C SER A 4 -22.82 6.85 -16.18
N ASN A 5 -22.79 5.67 -15.55
CA ASN A 5 -23.57 5.38 -14.34
C ASN A 5 -23.06 4.11 -13.67
N ARG A 6 -22.11 4.27 -12.74
CA ARG A 6 -22.05 3.53 -11.46
C ARG A 6 -20.89 4.06 -10.61
N ILE A 7 -21.10 5.26 -10.07
CA ILE A 7 -20.47 5.65 -8.82
C ILE A 7 -21.22 4.89 -7.73
N MET A 8 -20.72 3.70 -7.39
CA MET A 8 -21.00 3.04 -6.13
C MET A 8 -19.68 2.45 -5.64
N ALA A 9 -18.86 3.30 -5.02
CA ALA A 9 -17.96 2.86 -3.97
C ALA A 9 -18.86 2.39 -2.82
N GLN A 10 -19.30 1.14 -2.92
CA GLN A 10 -19.65 0.33 -1.78
C GLN A 10 -18.67 -0.82 -1.89
N ILE A 11 -17.81 -1.00 -0.89
CA ILE A 11 -17.08 -2.25 -0.70
C ILE A 11 -18.15 -3.34 -0.58
N ARG A 12 -18.52 -3.91 -1.72
CA ARG A 12 -19.47 -5.02 -1.80
C ARG A 12 -18.71 -6.21 -1.28
N TRP A 13 -18.96 -6.53 -0.02
CA TRP A 13 -18.60 -7.81 0.56
C TRP A 13 -19.07 -8.92 -0.36
N THR A 14 -18.15 -9.45 -1.14
CA THR A 14 -18.41 -10.65 -1.94
C THR A 14 -17.94 -11.85 -1.14
N VAL A 15 -18.57 -13.01 -1.38
CA VAL A 15 -18.09 -14.29 -0.87
C VAL A 15 -16.60 -14.47 -1.22
N ARG A 16 -16.16 -13.96 -2.37
CA ARG A 16 -14.75 -13.99 -2.80
C ARG A 16 -13.84 -13.19 -1.86
N SER A 17 -14.21 -11.97 -1.49
CA SER A 17 -13.41 -11.14 -0.56
C SER A 17 -13.26 -11.80 0.81
N VAL A 18 -14.31 -12.46 1.32
CA VAL A 18 -14.24 -13.22 2.58
C VAL A 18 -13.31 -14.44 2.43
N VAL A 19 -13.41 -15.17 1.32
CA VAL A 19 -12.52 -16.31 1.04
C VAL A 19 -11.06 -15.87 0.94
N LEU A 20 -10.76 -14.73 0.32
CA LEU A 20 -9.41 -14.16 0.26
C LEU A 20 -8.89 -13.83 1.66
N LEU A 21 -9.69 -13.14 2.49
CA LEU A 21 -9.33 -12.82 3.87
C LEU A 21 -9.03 -14.08 4.69
N LEU A 22 -9.92 -15.08 4.65
CA LEU A 22 -9.75 -16.34 5.37
C LEU A 22 -8.52 -17.12 4.89
N ARG A 23 -8.18 -17.03 3.60
CA ARG A 23 -6.99 -17.68 3.04
C ARG A 23 -5.69 -17.06 3.55
N VAL A 24 -5.64 -15.73 3.67
CA VAL A 24 -4.47 -15.04 4.24
C VAL A 24 -4.40 -15.36 5.73
N ALA A 25 -5.54 -15.33 6.42
CA ALA A 25 -5.64 -15.62 7.84
C ALA A 25 -5.28 -17.06 8.23
N SER A 26 -5.45 -18.06 7.34
CA SER A 26 -5.07 -19.44 7.66
C SER A 26 -3.56 -19.62 7.84
N GLY A 27 -2.74 -18.80 7.19
CA GLY A 27 -1.30 -18.71 7.46
C GLY A 27 -0.95 -17.74 8.58
N HIS A 28 -1.82 -16.75 8.83
CA HIS A 28 -1.57 -15.64 9.75
C HIS A 28 -2.84 -15.30 10.57
N PRO A 29 -3.18 -16.07 11.62
CA PRO A 29 -4.47 -15.92 12.31
C PRO A 29 -4.72 -14.52 12.89
N SER A 30 -3.66 -13.80 13.26
CA SER A 30 -3.76 -12.42 13.75
C SER A 30 -4.33 -11.44 12.72
N VAL A 31 -4.33 -11.78 11.42
CA VAL A 31 -4.97 -10.96 10.37
C VAL A 31 -6.45 -10.75 10.66
N LEU A 32 -7.19 -11.75 11.15
CA LEU A 32 -8.61 -11.59 11.49
C LEU A 32 -8.81 -10.67 12.70
N TRP A 33 -7.89 -10.74 13.67
CA TRP A 33 -7.92 -9.84 14.83
C TRP A 33 -7.67 -8.40 14.42
N HIS A 34 -6.66 -8.14 13.59
CA HIS A 34 -6.41 -6.81 13.03
C HIS A 34 -7.60 -6.34 12.19
N TYR A 35 -8.15 -7.22 11.35
CA TYR A 35 -9.34 -6.94 10.56
C TYR A 35 -10.51 -6.46 11.41
N PHE A 36 -10.85 -7.22 12.44
CA PHE A 36 -11.92 -6.87 13.36
C PHE A 36 -11.63 -5.56 14.11
N THR A 37 -10.45 -5.46 14.72
CA THR A 37 -10.11 -4.31 15.57
C THR A 37 -9.98 -3.00 14.79
N ASP A 38 -9.47 -3.04 13.55
CA ASP A 38 -9.38 -1.85 12.69
C ASP A 38 -10.77 -1.39 12.22
N ASN A 39 -11.68 -2.33 11.92
CA ASN A 39 -13.08 -2.01 11.65
C ASN A 39 -13.76 -1.33 12.85
N VAL A 40 -13.55 -1.86 14.07
CA VAL A 40 -14.07 -1.26 15.29
C VAL A 40 -13.48 0.14 15.51
N ARG A 41 -12.16 0.29 15.41
CA ARG A 41 -11.48 1.59 15.58
C ARG A 41 -11.96 2.62 14.56
N TYR A 42 -12.10 2.25 13.29
CA TYR A 42 -12.66 3.12 12.26
C TYR A 42 -14.04 3.64 12.68
N ARG A 43 -14.94 2.75 13.11
CA ARG A 43 -16.29 3.14 13.57
C ARG A 43 -16.23 4.07 14.78
N LEU A 44 -15.38 3.77 15.76
CA LEU A 44 -15.22 4.61 16.95
C LEU A 44 -14.66 6.01 16.62
N VAL A 45 -13.76 6.13 15.65
CA VAL A 45 -13.26 7.42 15.16
C VAL A 45 -14.38 8.18 14.46
N LYS A 46 -15.15 7.53 13.57
CA LYS A 46 -16.27 8.17 12.84
C LYS A 46 -17.40 8.61 13.76
N LEU A 47 -17.62 7.89 14.87
CA LEU A 47 -18.60 8.26 15.90
C LEU A 47 -18.06 9.31 16.89
N GLY A 48 -16.80 9.74 16.76
CA GLY A 48 -16.19 10.73 17.65
C GLY A 48 -15.87 10.22 19.06
N VAL A 49 -15.98 8.90 19.31
CA VAL A 49 -15.70 8.29 20.62
C VAL A 49 -14.21 8.42 20.97
N LEU A 50 -13.34 8.18 19.98
CA LEU A 50 -11.89 8.41 20.11
C LEU A 50 -11.56 9.86 19.76
N SER A 51 -12.02 10.80 20.58
CA SER A 51 -12.04 12.24 20.28
C SER A 51 -10.69 12.83 19.87
N GLY A 52 -9.59 12.46 20.54
CA GLY A 52 -8.24 12.92 20.18
C GLY A 52 -7.80 12.47 18.80
N VAL A 53 -8.02 11.19 18.47
CA VAL A 53 -7.73 10.63 17.15
C VAL A 53 -8.66 11.23 16.09
N ALA A 54 -9.95 11.39 16.39
CA ALA A 54 -10.92 11.98 15.49
C ALA A 54 -10.55 13.44 15.13
N LYS A 55 -10.09 14.22 16.12
CA LYS A 55 -9.57 15.58 15.89
C LYS A 55 -8.35 15.58 14.99
N HIS A 56 -7.38 14.70 15.25
CA HIS A 56 -6.18 14.55 14.41
C HIS A 56 -6.52 14.17 12.96
N VAL A 57 -7.39 13.17 12.78
CA VAL A 57 -7.88 12.76 11.46
C VAL A 57 -8.61 13.90 10.75
N ALA A 58 -9.42 14.68 11.47
CA ALA A 58 -10.14 15.82 10.90
C ALA A 58 -9.18 16.93 10.43
N GLU A 59 -8.12 17.20 11.20
CA GLU A 59 -7.08 18.17 10.84
C GLU A 59 -6.33 17.76 9.56
N VAL A 60 -5.83 16.52 9.51
CA VAL A 60 -5.13 15.99 8.32
C VAL A 60 -6.06 16.00 7.12
N ARG A 61 -7.30 15.54 7.29
CA ARG A 61 -8.32 15.56 6.23
C ARG A 61 -8.56 16.95 5.70
N ALA A 62 -8.70 17.95 6.57
CA ALA A 62 -8.97 19.32 6.15
C ALA A 62 -7.82 19.87 5.31
N GLY A 63 -6.56 19.65 5.73
CA GLY A 63 -5.38 20.02 4.96
C GLY A 63 -5.34 19.30 3.60
N PHE A 64 -5.55 17.98 3.59
CA PHE A 64 -5.57 17.20 2.36
C PHE A 64 -6.68 17.65 1.42
N ALA A 65 -7.90 17.85 1.91
CA ALA A 65 -9.04 18.29 1.12
C ALA A 65 -8.82 19.68 0.53
N ALA A 66 -8.20 20.60 1.27
CA ALA A 66 -7.86 21.94 0.79
C ALA A 66 -6.88 21.89 -0.39
N HIS A 67 -5.87 21.02 -0.35
CA HIS A 67 -4.96 20.81 -1.47
C HIS A 67 -5.64 20.05 -2.63
N ALA A 68 -6.41 19.00 -2.32
CA ALA A 68 -7.06 18.17 -3.32
C ALA A 68 -8.11 18.94 -4.12
N ALA A 69 -8.79 19.91 -3.51
CA ALA A 69 -9.76 20.79 -4.18
C ALA A 69 -9.13 21.72 -5.23
N GLN A 70 -7.82 21.96 -5.16
CA GLN A 70 -7.07 22.75 -6.15
C GLN A 70 -6.57 21.88 -7.32
N GLY A 71 -6.60 20.56 -7.15
CA GLY A 71 -6.19 19.59 -8.16
C GLY A 71 -7.27 19.33 -9.21
N GLN A 72 -6.89 18.56 -10.22
CA GLN A 72 -7.70 18.16 -11.37
C GLN A 72 -7.91 16.64 -11.43
N PHE A 73 -8.11 16.02 -10.27
CA PHE A 73 -8.33 14.57 -10.18
C PHE A 73 -9.61 14.15 -10.90
N LYS A 74 -9.53 13.16 -11.79
CA LYS A 74 -10.69 12.58 -12.47
C LYS A 74 -11.42 11.55 -11.59
N ILE A 75 -10.68 10.84 -10.74
CA ILE A 75 -11.24 9.80 -9.87
C ILE A 75 -10.66 9.92 -8.46
N ASN A 76 -11.49 9.63 -7.46
CA ASN A 76 -11.17 9.76 -6.04
C ASN A 76 -11.12 8.38 -5.35
N PHE A 77 -10.45 7.39 -5.95
CA PHE A 77 -10.42 6.03 -5.39
C PHE A 77 -9.88 6.01 -3.96
N PHE A 78 -8.74 6.68 -3.73
CA PHE A 78 -8.02 6.70 -2.46
C PHE A 78 -8.86 7.11 -1.24
N ASP A 79 -9.73 8.11 -1.36
CA ASP A 79 -10.48 8.69 -0.24
C ASP A 79 -12.01 8.59 -0.40
N SER A 80 -12.49 7.83 -1.37
CA SER A 80 -13.94 7.64 -1.66
C SER A 80 -14.78 7.29 -0.42
N ASP A 81 -14.30 6.34 0.39
CA ASP A 81 -14.97 5.87 1.61
C ASP A 81 -14.23 6.29 2.90
N ASP A 82 -13.24 7.18 2.76
CA ASP A 82 -12.45 7.74 3.86
C ASP A 82 -11.61 6.72 4.67
N TRP A 83 -11.66 5.45 4.27
CA TRP A 83 -11.05 4.36 5.01
C TRP A 83 -9.53 4.50 5.10
N ASN A 84 -8.88 4.78 3.97
CA ASN A 84 -7.43 4.92 3.88
C ASN A 84 -6.94 6.08 4.76
N ILE A 85 -7.58 7.24 4.70
CA ILE A 85 -7.23 8.41 5.53
C ILE A 85 -7.28 8.05 7.02
N VAL A 86 -8.39 7.45 7.48
CA VAL A 86 -8.56 7.10 8.89
C VAL A 86 -7.53 6.07 9.34
N LEU A 87 -7.36 4.99 8.58
CA LEU A 87 -6.47 3.90 8.94
C LEU A 87 -4.99 4.32 8.89
N TRP A 88 -4.60 5.12 7.90
CA TRP A 88 -3.24 5.63 7.78
C TRP A 88 -2.92 6.61 8.91
N CYS A 89 -3.82 7.54 9.26
CA CYS A 89 -3.62 8.41 10.41
C CYS A 89 -3.48 7.61 11.72
N LEU A 90 -4.33 6.60 11.93
CA LEU A 90 -4.25 5.70 13.10
C LEU A 90 -2.93 4.93 13.16
N THR A 91 -2.38 4.55 12.01
CA THR A 91 -1.19 3.72 11.91
C THR A 91 0.08 4.57 12.03
N PHE A 92 0.18 5.62 11.23
CA PHE A 92 1.36 6.48 11.19
C PHE A 92 1.57 7.22 12.52
N SER A 93 0.52 7.73 13.16
CA SER A 93 0.64 8.46 14.44
C SER A 93 1.18 7.63 15.62
N ARG A 94 1.22 6.29 15.48
CA ARG A 94 1.81 5.38 16.49
C ARG A 94 3.30 5.14 16.27
N ILE A 95 3.83 5.50 15.11
CA ILE A 95 5.16 5.11 14.65
C ILE A 95 6.02 6.33 14.32
N PHE A 96 5.41 7.36 13.74
CA PHE A 96 6.08 8.56 13.27
C PHE A 96 5.39 9.82 13.79
N ASN A 97 6.18 10.86 14.00
CA ASN A 97 5.65 12.22 14.06
C ASN A 97 5.48 12.75 12.62
N ARG A 98 4.51 13.65 12.42
CA ARG A 98 4.27 14.25 11.09
C ARG A 98 5.45 15.06 10.57
N GLU A 99 6.25 15.61 11.47
CA GLU A 99 7.42 16.43 11.16
C GLU A 99 8.70 15.61 10.95
N ASP A 100 8.65 14.29 11.12
CA ASP A 100 9.81 13.44 10.85
C ASP A 100 10.17 13.53 9.36
N PRO A 101 11.48 13.50 8.99
CA PRO A 101 11.93 13.54 7.60
C PRO A 101 11.77 12.17 6.92
N VAL A 102 10.54 11.66 6.88
CA VAL A 102 10.19 10.33 6.37
C VAL A 102 10.47 10.23 4.87
N ARG A 103 11.22 9.21 4.46
CA ARG A 103 11.41 8.88 3.04
C ARG A 103 10.35 7.88 2.60
N ILE A 104 9.58 8.24 1.58
CA ILE A 104 8.38 7.52 1.16
C ILE A 104 8.59 7.01 -0.27
N LEU A 105 8.27 5.76 -0.54
CA LEU A 105 8.17 5.21 -1.89
C LEU A 105 6.71 4.86 -2.17
N GLU A 106 6.20 5.32 -3.29
CA GLU A 106 4.89 4.92 -3.80
C GLU A 106 5.07 4.23 -5.16
N ILE A 107 4.49 3.05 -5.29
CA ILE A 107 4.49 2.24 -6.50
C ILE A 107 3.06 2.21 -7.02
N GLY A 108 2.83 2.82 -8.19
CA GLY A 108 1.49 3.12 -8.70
C GLY A 108 0.96 4.44 -8.15
N SER A 109 1.32 5.55 -8.81
CA SER A 109 0.98 6.90 -8.34
C SER A 109 -0.16 7.54 -9.13
N TRP A 110 -0.48 7.03 -10.32
CA TRP A 110 -1.60 7.47 -11.15
C TRP A 110 -1.69 9.01 -11.29
N GLU A 111 -2.77 9.64 -10.80
CA GLU A 111 -2.96 11.12 -10.80
C GLU A 111 -2.44 11.81 -9.52
N GLY A 112 -1.91 11.06 -8.56
CA GLY A 112 -1.16 11.58 -7.42
C GLY A 112 -1.97 11.80 -6.15
N ARG A 113 -3.13 11.14 -5.99
CA ARG A 113 -4.05 11.46 -4.90
C ARG A 113 -3.57 10.95 -3.54
N SER A 114 -3.13 9.70 -3.47
CA SER A 114 -2.43 9.12 -2.32
C SER A 114 -1.08 9.81 -2.09
N THR A 115 -0.35 10.14 -3.16
CA THR A 115 0.87 10.95 -3.11
C THR A 115 0.67 12.28 -2.37
N LEU A 116 -0.40 13.00 -2.74
CA LEU A 116 -0.76 14.27 -2.14
C LEU A 116 -1.10 14.09 -0.66
N PHE A 117 -1.84 13.03 -0.32
CA PHE A 117 -2.13 12.70 1.07
C PHE A 117 -0.86 12.44 1.89
N LEU A 118 0.05 11.62 1.39
CA LEU A 118 1.30 11.28 2.07
C LEU A 118 2.16 12.52 2.31
N LEU A 119 2.29 13.39 1.31
CA LEU A 119 3.03 14.66 1.43
C LEU A 119 2.31 15.70 2.29
N THR A 120 0.99 15.58 2.50
CA THR A 120 0.23 16.41 3.45
C THR A 120 0.36 15.90 4.88
N TYR A 121 0.38 14.57 5.06
CA TYR A 121 0.53 13.94 6.36
C TYR A 121 1.93 14.17 6.92
N PHE A 122 2.97 13.80 6.16
CA PHE A 122 4.38 13.98 6.52
C PHE A 122 4.89 15.32 5.99
N THR A 123 4.89 16.34 6.84
CA THR A 123 5.17 17.74 6.47
C THR A 123 6.61 17.94 6.01
N ASN A 124 7.56 17.18 6.56
CA ASN A 124 8.96 17.16 6.15
C ASN A 124 9.34 15.91 5.34
N GLY A 125 8.35 15.08 4.99
CA GLY A 125 8.58 13.86 4.23
C GLY A 125 8.93 14.12 2.77
N HIS A 126 9.75 13.25 2.19
CA HIS A 126 10.11 13.25 0.77
C HIS A 126 9.59 11.97 0.12
N LEU A 127 8.95 12.11 -1.04
CA LEU A 127 8.28 11.00 -1.70
C LEU A 127 8.90 10.73 -3.07
N THR A 128 9.23 9.47 -3.33
CA THR A 128 9.55 8.95 -4.67
C THR A 128 8.32 8.24 -5.24
N ALA A 129 7.78 8.78 -6.33
CA ALA A 129 6.60 8.26 -7.02
C ALA A 129 7.03 7.45 -8.24
N VAL A 130 6.63 6.19 -8.31
CA VAL A 130 6.94 5.26 -9.40
C VAL A 130 5.66 4.91 -10.14
N ASP A 131 5.60 5.25 -11.42
CA ASP A 131 4.48 4.88 -12.28
C ASP A 131 4.94 4.85 -13.75
N PRO A 132 4.42 3.94 -14.59
CA PRO A 132 4.68 3.99 -16.03
C PRO A 132 4.09 5.23 -16.72
N TRP A 133 2.99 5.76 -16.20
CA TRP A 133 2.06 6.69 -16.88
C TRP A 133 1.75 6.26 -18.32
N ALA A 134 1.54 4.97 -18.48
CA ALA A 134 1.21 4.28 -19.71
C ALA A 134 0.04 3.32 -19.45
N ASP A 135 -0.69 2.98 -20.50
CA ASP A 135 -1.72 1.94 -20.42
C ASP A 135 -1.08 0.59 -20.70
N ARG A 136 -1.49 -0.46 -19.97
CA ARG A 136 -0.97 -1.81 -20.16
C ARG A 136 -1.90 -2.60 -21.07
N ASP A 137 -1.34 -3.19 -22.12
CA ASP A 137 -2.04 -4.05 -23.08
C ASP A 137 -1.20 -5.31 -23.33
N ASP A 138 -1.73 -6.49 -23.04
CA ASP A 138 -1.09 -7.80 -23.26
C ASP A 138 0.41 -7.89 -22.89
N ASN A 139 0.80 -7.26 -21.77
CA ASN A 139 2.17 -7.14 -21.20
C ASN A 139 3.08 -6.06 -21.79
N GLU A 140 2.59 -5.21 -22.69
CA GLU A 140 3.31 -4.03 -23.16
C GLU A 140 2.71 -2.74 -22.59
N TYR A 141 3.58 -1.80 -22.26
CA TYR A 141 3.17 -0.44 -21.89
C TYR A 141 3.04 0.41 -23.16
N LYS A 142 1.84 0.89 -23.43
CA LYS A 142 1.52 1.76 -24.56
C LYS A 142 1.22 3.16 -24.05
N VAL A 143 1.96 4.14 -24.57
CA VAL A 143 1.71 5.55 -24.28
C VAL A 143 0.56 6.03 -25.15
N THR A 144 -0.56 6.36 -24.51
CA THR A 144 -1.75 6.89 -25.19
C THR A 144 -1.89 8.39 -24.92
N LYS A 145 -2.82 9.05 -25.62
CA LYS A 145 -3.17 10.45 -25.30
C LYS A 145 -3.65 10.57 -23.85
N GLU A 146 -4.51 9.65 -23.40
CA GLU A 146 -5.05 9.67 -22.03
C GLU A 146 -3.95 9.42 -21.00
N SER A 147 -3.00 8.52 -21.25
CA SER A 147 -1.90 8.26 -20.32
C SER A 147 -0.96 9.46 -20.18
N ARG A 148 -0.68 10.20 -21.27
CA ARG A 148 0.05 11.48 -21.21
C ARG A 148 -0.72 12.56 -20.46
N GLU A 149 -2.02 12.65 -20.68
CA GLU A 149 -2.86 13.61 -19.94
C GLU A 149 -2.94 13.27 -18.45
N ARG A 150 -2.94 11.98 -18.10
CA ARG A 150 -2.86 11.50 -16.71
C ARG A 150 -1.55 11.91 -16.05
N GLU A 151 -0.42 11.73 -16.73
CA GLU A 151 0.88 12.21 -16.27
C GLU A 151 0.90 13.73 -16.06
N ALA A 152 0.37 14.48 -17.02
CA ALA A 152 0.27 15.94 -16.89
C ALA A 152 -0.67 16.37 -15.76
N ARG A 153 -1.70 15.57 -15.43
CA ARG A 153 -2.55 15.80 -14.24
C ARG A 153 -1.77 15.51 -12.97
N PHE A 154 -1.02 14.41 -12.89
CA PHE A 154 -0.15 14.10 -11.76
C PHE A 154 0.79 15.27 -11.45
N GLU A 155 1.50 15.79 -12.45
CA GLU A 155 2.43 16.91 -12.28
C GLU A 155 1.72 18.19 -11.81
N ARG A 156 0.56 18.53 -12.39
CA ARG A 156 -0.21 19.72 -11.98
C ARG A 156 -0.78 19.59 -10.57
N ASN A 157 -1.30 18.41 -10.22
CA ASN A 157 -1.88 18.13 -8.91
C ASN A 157 -0.82 18.24 -7.80
N LEU A 158 0.42 17.87 -8.10
CA LEU A 158 1.51 17.84 -7.12
C LEU A 158 2.50 19.00 -7.26
N ALA A 159 2.25 19.95 -8.16
CA ALA A 159 3.07 21.17 -8.28
C ALA A 159 3.30 21.89 -6.93
N PRO A 160 2.30 22.01 -6.03
CA PRO A 160 2.52 22.61 -4.70
C PRO A 160 3.52 21.84 -3.81
N CYS A 161 3.76 20.55 -4.09
CA CYS A 161 4.65 19.68 -3.33
C CYS A 161 5.93 19.30 -4.09
N ALA A 162 6.18 19.91 -5.25
CA ALA A 162 7.27 19.52 -6.16
C ALA A 162 8.66 19.49 -5.51
N ALA A 163 8.92 20.38 -4.55
CA ALA A 163 10.20 20.41 -3.83
C ALA A 163 10.49 19.15 -2.99
N ARG A 164 9.47 18.36 -2.65
CA ARG A 164 9.57 17.13 -1.85
C ARG A 164 9.20 15.87 -2.64
N LEU A 165 9.05 16.00 -3.96
CA LEU A 165 8.59 14.93 -4.84
C LEU A 165 9.66 14.58 -5.87
N THR A 166 10.06 13.30 -5.89
CA THR A 166 10.87 12.71 -6.94
C THR A 166 9.99 11.83 -7.81
N LYS A 167 9.87 12.15 -9.09
CA LYS A 167 9.13 11.32 -10.06
C LYS A 167 10.08 10.34 -10.74
N ARG A 168 9.77 9.05 -10.74
CA ARG A 168 10.47 7.98 -11.48
C ARG A 168 9.51 7.31 -12.45
N LYS A 169 9.55 7.75 -13.71
CA LYS A 169 8.70 7.19 -14.77
C LYS A 169 9.22 5.85 -15.24
N GLY A 170 8.40 4.81 -15.13
CA GLY A 170 8.72 3.46 -15.60
C GLY A 170 7.94 2.37 -14.89
N SER A 171 8.04 1.14 -15.39
CA SER A 171 7.52 -0.03 -14.69
C SER A 171 8.26 -0.25 -13.37
N SER A 172 7.57 -0.69 -12.33
CA SER A 172 8.19 -1.08 -11.06
C SER A 172 9.24 -2.18 -11.26
N LEU A 173 9.02 -3.10 -12.21
CA LEU A 173 9.97 -4.13 -12.63
C LEU A 173 11.32 -3.56 -13.11
N GLN A 174 11.33 -2.32 -13.60
CA GLN A 174 12.54 -1.63 -14.09
C GLN A 174 13.08 -0.65 -13.04
N VAL A 175 12.19 0.11 -12.39
CA VAL A 175 12.58 1.20 -11.49
C VAL A 175 13.04 0.69 -10.13
N LEU A 176 12.39 -0.33 -9.54
CA LEU A 176 12.78 -0.81 -8.21
C LEU A 176 14.20 -1.41 -8.18
N PRO A 177 14.64 -2.21 -9.18
CA PRO A 177 16.05 -2.61 -9.29
C PRO A 177 17.02 -1.43 -9.36
N GLN A 178 16.68 -0.37 -10.11
CA GLN A 178 17.52 0.83 -10.16
C GLN A 178 17.62 1.52 -8.79
N LEU A 179 16.51 1.62 -8.04
CA LEU A 179 16.53 2.18 -6.70
C LEU A 179 17.40 1.34 -5.74
N LEU A 180 17.45 0.01 -5.93
CA LEU A 180 18.34 -0.88 -5.19
C LEU A 180 19.81 -0.63 -5.56
N ASP A 181 20.12 -0.49 -6.85
CA ASP A 181 21.47 -0.18 -7.33
C ASP A 181 21.94 1.21 -6.83
N GLU A 182 21.01 2.16 -6.75
CA GLU A 182 21.18 3.49 -6.16
C GLU A 182 21.23 3.49 -4.62
N GLN A 183 21.15 2.30 -3.99
CA GLN A 183 21.16 2.10 -2.54
C GLN A 183 20.13 2.97 -1.80
N GLN A 184 18.97 3.17 -2.42
CA GLN A 184 17.90 3.95 -1.81
C GLN A 184 17.23 3.15 -0.69
N GLU A 185 16.89 3.84 0.39
CA GLU A 185 16.13 3.29 1.50
C GLU A 185 14.93 4.17 1.85
N PHE A 186 13.86 3.54 2.32
CA PHE A 186 12.59 4.20 2.63
C PHE A 186 12.04 3.77 3.99
N ASP A 187 11.36 4.71 4.65
CA ASP A 187 10.69 4.54 5.94
C ASP A 187 9.24 4.07 5.76
N VAL A 188 8.61 4.47 4.65
CA VAL A 188 7.26 4.04 4.26
C VAL A 188 7.26 3.65 2.79
N ILE A 189 6.69 2.48 2.47
CA ILE A 189 6.49 2.05 1.09
C ILE A 189 5.02 1.66 0.89
N TYR A 190 4.39 2.22 -0.14
CA TYR A 190 3.02 1.90 -0.55
C TYR A 190 3.02 1.23 -1.93
N VAL A 191 2.46 0.01 -1.99
CA VAL A 191 2.36 -0.83 -3.19
C VAL A 191 0.92 -0.83 -3.69
N ASP A 192 0.67 -0.12 -4.79
CA ASP A 192 -0.64 0.09 -5.46
C ASP A 192 -0.45 0.19 -6.99
N GLY A 193 0.47 -0.62 -7.51
CA GLY A 193 0.88 -0.60 -8.92
C GLY A 193 0.02 -1.49 -9.79
N SER A 194 0.63 -2.58 -10.26
CA SER A 194 -0.14 -3.61 -10.97
C SER A 194 -0.95 -4.45 -9.99
N HIS A 195 -2.07 -4.89 -10.51
CA HIS A 195 -3.09 -5.66 -9.84
C HIS A 195 -2.90 -7.17 -9.99
N PHE A 196 -2.00 -7.60 -10.86
CA PHE A 196 -1.69 -9.01 -11.06
C PHE A 196 -0.76 -9.53 -9.97
N ALA A 197 -1.06 -10.73 -9.46
CA ALA A 197 -0.35 -11.29 -8.31
C ALA A 197 1.17 -11.49 -8.51
N ASP A 198 1.63 -11.73 -9.74
CA ASP A 198 3.06 -11.82 -10.04
C ASP A 198 3.75 -10.46 -9.83
N ASP A 199 3.19 -9.40 -10.39
CA ASP A 199 3.72 -8.04 -10.21
C ASP A 199 3.66 -7.60 -8.74
N VAL A 200 2.54 -7.83 -8.04
CA VAL A 200 2.41 -7.49 -6.60
C VAL A 200 3.45 -8.22 -5.76
N LEU A 201 3.73 -9.49 -6.06
CA LEU A 201 4.75 -10.25 -5.34
C LEU A 201 6.15 -9.71 -5.63
N THR A 202 6.47 -9.43 -6.89
CA THR A 202 7.77 -8.88 -7.28
C THR A 202 8.00 -7.49 -6.69
N ASP A 203 6.97 -6.62 -6.72
CA ASP A 203 7.00 -5.32 -6.08
C ASP A 203 7.20 -5.46 -4.57
N GLY A 204 6.49 -6.38 -3.93
CA GLY A 204 6.64 -6.69 -2.51
C GLY A 204 8.07 -7.10 -2.12
N ILE A 205 8.67 -8.02 -2.88
CA ILE A 205 10.04 -8.49 -2.63
C ILE A 205 11.06 -7.35 -2.79
N ASN A 206 10.97 -6.56 -3.86
CA ASN A 206 11.88 -5.43 -4.06
C ASN A 206 11.65 -4.32 -3.03
N ALA A 207 10.39 -3.99 -2.73
CA ALA A 207 10.01 -3.04 -1.68
C ALA A 207 10.57 -3.47 -0.32
N TRP A 208 10.49 -4.75 0.03
CA TRP A 208 11.04 -5.25 1.29
C TRP A 208 12.54 -5.01 1.42
N ARG A 209 13.29 -5.12 0.32
CA ARG A 209 14.74 -4.84 0.27
C ARG A 209 15.05 -3.34 0.38
N LEU A 210 14.19 -2.49 -0.18
CA LEU A 210 14.27 -1.03 -0.08
C LEU A 210 13.77 -0.47 1.26
N LEU A 211 13.05 -1.28 2.05
CA LEU A 211 12.45 -0.85 3.31
C LEU A 211 13.44 -0.93 4.48
N LYS A 212 13.57 0.18 5.19
CA LYS A 212 14.35 0.24 6.43
C LYS A 212 13.75 -0.63 7.52
N ARG A 213 14.58 -1.04 8.47
CA ARG A 213 14.11 -1.64 9.72
C ARG A 213 13.18 -0.66 10.45
N GLY A 214 12.07 -1.15 10.98
CA GLY A 214 11.05 -0.34 11.64
C GLY A 214 10.12 0.39 10.66
N GLY A 215 10.45 0.40 9.37
CA GLY A 215 9.64 0.99 8.33
C GLY A 215 8.34 0.22 8.06
N ILE A 216 7.41 0.89 7.38
CA ILE A 216 6.07 0.38 7.07
C ILE A 216 5.98 0.01 5.59
N LEU A 217 5.47 -1.20 5.31
CA LEU A 217 5.05 -1.64 3.99
C LEU A 217 3.53 -1.76 3.94
N ILE A 218 2.91 -1.11 2.97
CA ILE A 218 1.47 -1.15 2.74
C ILE A 218 1.21 -1.80 1.38
N PHE A 219 0.43 -2.87 1.36
CA PHE A 219 -0.12 -3.43 0.13
C PHE A 219 -1.58 -3.02 -0.02
N ASP A 220 -1.94 -2.47 -1.17
CA ASP A 220 -3.33 -2.23 -1.53
C ASP A 220 -4.06 -3.52 -1.96
N ASP A 221 -5.39 -3.43 -2.14
CA ASP A 221 -6.20 -4.47 -2.79
C ASP A 221 -6.22 -5.88 -2.17
N LEU A 222 -5.97 -6.02 -0.87
CA LEU A 222 -6.07 -7.31 -0.16
C LEU A 222 -7.44 -7.99 -0.37
N LEU A 223 -8.52 -7.20 -0.45
CA LEU A 223 -9.88 -7.73 -0.60
C LEU A 223 -10.44 -7.64 -2.01
N TRP A 224 -9.64 -7.17 -2.96
CA TRP A 224 -10.07 -6.99 -4.33
C TRP A 224 -9.96 -8.30 -5.11
N ALA A 225 -11.07 -8.68 -5.74
CA ALA A 225 -11.25 -9.98 -6.38
C ALA A 225 -11.69 -9.82 -7.84
N CYS A 226 -10.89 -9.11 -8.63
CA CYS A 226 -11.20 -8.77 -10.02
C CYS A 226 -10.96 -9.94 -11.00
N TYR A 227 -9.98 -10.80 -10.76
CA TYR A 227 -9.62 -11.87 -11.69
C TYR A 227 -10.34 -13.18 -11.38
N PRO A 228 -10.83 -13.92 -12.41
CA PRO A 228 -11.50 -15.21 -12.21
C PRO A 228 -10.61 -16.25 -11.52
N ARG A 229 -9.31 -16.27 -11.88
CA ARG A 229 -8.32 -17.14 -11.22
C ARG A 229 -7.93 -16.52 -9.90
N MET A 230 -8.31 -17.15 -8.78
CA MET A 230 -8.00 -16.64 -7.44
C MET A 230 -6.52 -16.30 -7.24
N ARG A 231 -5.62 -17.14 -7.77
CA ARG A 231 -4.15 -16.94 -7.69
C ARG A 231 -3.60 -15.75 -8.51
N ALA A 232 -4.42 -15.11 -9.33
CA ALA A 232 -4.04 -13.92 -10.09
C ALA A 232 -4.35 -12.62 -9.33
N ASN A 233 -5.07 -12.68 -8.20
CA ASN A 233 -5.47 -11.50 -7.42
C ASN A 233 -4.41 -11.12 -6.38
N PRO A 234 -4.31 -9.83 -5.98
CA PRO A 234 -3.27 -9.33 -5.07
C PRO A 234 -3.16 -10.09 -3.75
N ALA A 235 -4.29 -10.48 -3.15
CA ALA A 235 -4.34 -11.27 -1.92
C ALA A 235 -3.47 -12.55 -1.95
N TRP A 236 -3.34 -13.18 -3.12
CA TRP A 236 -2.50 -14.36 -3.26
C TRP A 236 -1.01 -14.03 -3.11
N ALA A 237 -0.58 -12.94 -3.75
CA ALA A 237 0.78 -12.42 -3.65
C ALA A 237 1.10 -12.00 -2.22
N ILE A 238 0.22 -11.22 -1.59
CA ILE A 238 0.36 -10.75 -0.21
C ILE A 238 0.50 -11.94 0.75
N ASN A 239 -0.33 -12.97 0.59
CA ASN A 239 -0.22 -14.20 1.40
C ASN A 239 1.11 -14.93 1.20
N LEU A 240 1.59 -15.06 -0.04
CA LEU A 240 2.88 -15.70 -0.32
C LEU A 240 4.04 -14.89 0.28
N PHE A 241 4.03 -13.57 0.10
CA PHE A 241 4.99 -12.66 0.69
C PHE A 241 5.04 -12.79 2.22
N MET A 242 3.87 -12.77 2.87
CA MET A 242 3.73 -12.90 4.32
C MET A 242 4.22 -14.25 4.85
N LYS A 243 4.03 -15.33 4.07
CA LYS A 243 4.55 -16.66 4.41
C LYS A 243 6.07 -16.72 4.26
N TYR A 244 6.60 -16.13 3.20
CA TYR A 244 8.03 -16.10 2.93
C TYR A 244 8.79 -15.31 3.99
N HIS A 245 8.29 -14.13 4.37
CA HIS A 245 8.87 -13.28 5.43
C HIS A 245 8.29 -13.56 6.83
N SER A 246 7.84 -14.79 7.09
CA SER A 246 7.23 -15.15 8.37
C SER A 246 8.19 -14.87 9.53
N GLY A 247 7.72 -14.17 10.55
CA GLY A 247 8.53 -13.75 11.71
C GLY A 247 9.26 -12.42 11.54
N GLU A 248 9.44 -11.94 10.31
CA GLU A 248 10.20 -10.71 10.03
C GLU A 248 9.39 -9.42 10.13
N TYR A 249 8.06 -9.52 10.30
CA TYR A 249 7.16 -8.37 10.36
C TYR A 249 6.18 -8.39 11.55
N ARG A 250 5.70 -7.20 11.94
CA ARG A 250 4.49 -7.01 12.75
C ARG A 250 3.36 -6.60 11.83
N ILE A 251 2.17 -7.15 12.02
CA ILE A 251 0.97 -6.62 11.36
C ILE A 251 0.54 -5.38 12.14
N LEU A 252 0.38 -4.26 11.44
CA LEU A 252 -0.09 -3.00 12.01
C LEU A 252 -1.57 -2.80 11.73
N GLY A 253 -2.03 -3.24 10.56
CA GLY A 253 -3.43 -3.21 10.21
C GLY A 253 -3.78 -4.15 9.07
N ALA A 254 -5.05 -4.56 9.03
CA ALA A 254 -5.60 -5.39 7.98
C ALA A 254 -7.03 -4.93 7.69
N SER A 255 -7.32 -4.55 6.45
CA SER A 255 -8.67 -4.23 6.01
C SER A 255 -8.79 -4.50 4.51
N TYR A 256 -9.12 -3.49 3.70
CA TYR A 256 -8.88 -3.53 2.26
C TYR A 256 -7.39 -3.54 1.93
N GLN A 257 -6.56 -3.00 2.82
CA GLN A 257 -5.10 -2.97 2.73
C GLN A 257 -4.46 -3.90 3.76
N MET A 258 -3.24 -4.37 3.48
CA MET A 258 -2.38 -5.03 4.46
C MET A 258 -1.23 -4.11 4.85
N ILE A 259 -1.08 -3.81 6.14
CA ILE A 259 -0.03 -2.92 6.64
C ILE A 259 0.92 -3.68 7.56
N LEU A 260 2.19 -3.74 7.18
CA LEU A 260 3.24 -4.49 7.86
C LEU A 260 4.35 -3.54 8.34
N GLN A 261 4.95 -3.83 9.49
CA GLN A 261 6.16 -3.18 9.98
C GLN A 261 7.34 -4.16 9.96
N LYS A 262 8.45 -3.78 9.35
CA LYS A 262 9.67 -4.61 9.30
C LYS A 262 10.36 -4.65 10.66
N LYS A 263 10.61 -5.84 11.22
CA LYS A 263 11.29 -6.03 12.52
C LYS A 263 12.80 -6.22 12.40
N ILE A 264 13.26 -7.02 11.43
CA ILE A 264 14.60 -7.64 11.43
C ILE A 264 15.26 -7.50 10.06
N THR A 265 16.59 -7.32 10.06
CA THR A 265 17.46 -7.69 8.94
C THR A 265 17.68 -9.18 9.03
N SER A 266 17.11 -9.96 8.12
CA SER A 266 17.57 -11.34 7.92
C SER A 266 19.10 -11.29 7.79
N THR A 267 19.79 -12.08 8.61
CA THR A 267 21.23 -12.35 8.48
C THR A 267 21.37 -13.74 7.88
N ASP A 268 20.56 -14.05 6.87
CA ASP A 268 20.70 -15.30 6.12
C ASP A 268 22.03 -15.23 5.37
N HIS A 269 22.97 -16.03 5.83
CA HIS A 269 24.23 -16.30 5.14
C HIS A 269 24.16 -17.68 4.53
N GLU A 270 24.89 -17.90 3.44
CA GLU A 270 25.05 -19.24 2.89
C GLU A 270 25.55 -20.19 3.99
N SER A 271 24.73 -21.17 4.34
CA SER A 271 25.12 -22.22 5.28
C SER A 271 25.58 -23.43 4.47
N ALA A 272 26.83 -23.85 4.70
CA ALA A 272 27.34 -25.13 4.21
C ALA A 272 26.83 -26.32 5.05
N ASP A 273 26.19 -26.05 6.19
CA ASP A 273 25.67 -27.07 7.10
C ASP A 273 24.22 -27.43 6.77
N LEU A 274 24.02 -28.67 6.32
CA LEU A 274 22.71 -29.25 6.06
C LEU A 274 21.82 -29.35 7.32
N ALA A 275 22.41 -29.37 8.52
CA ALA A 275 21.67 -29.39 9.78
C ALA A 275 21.12 -28.01 10.16
N ALA A 276 21.62 -26.92 9.54
CA ALA A 276 21.11 -25.57 9.77
C ALA A 276 19.80 -25.29 9.02
N PHE A 277 19.38 -26.16 8.08
CA PHE A 277 18.11 -26.01 7.38
C PHE A 277 16.95 -26.24 8.35
N GLN A 278 16.32 -25.15 8.76
CA GLN A 278 15.06 -25.19 9.49
C GLN A 278 13.94 -25.45 8.48
N PHE A 279 13.56 -26.72 8.30
CA PHE A 279 12.28 -27.02 7.67
C PHE A 279 11.17 -26.47 8.57
N ALA A 280 10.29 -25.64 8.02
CA ALA A 280 9.15 -25.12 8.74
C ALA A 280 8.44 -26.29 9.44
N ARG A 281 8.53 -26.34 10.77
CA ARG A 281 7.85 -27.36 11.56
C ARG A 281 6.37 -27.20 11.28
N ALA A 282 5.79 -28.12 10.52
CA ALA A 282 4.35 -28.31 10.50
C ALA A 282 3.96 -28.59 11.95
N THR A 283 3.41 -27.59 12.63
CA THR A 283 2.89 -27.75 13.98
C THR A 283 1.62 -28.58 13.83
N VAL A 284 1.78 -29.90 13.76
CA VAL A 284 0.71 -30.83 14.06
C VAL A 284 0.54 -30.72 15.57
N ALA A 285 -0.46 -29.95 15.99
CA ALA A 285 -0.94 -30.01 17.36
C ALA A 285 -1.46 -31.44 17.58
N THR A 286 -0.69 -32.26 18.27
CA THR A 286 -1.17 -33.51 18.85
C THR A 286 -1.61 -33.25 20.28
N ASN A 287 -2.88 -33.60 20.51
CA ASN A 287 -3.64 -33.75 21.75
C ASN A 287 -4.25 -32.48 22.37
#